data_AF-A0A951IIK0-F1
#
_entry.id   AF-A0A951IIK0-F1
#
_cell.length_a   1.000
_cell.length_b   1.000
_cell.length_c   1.000
_cell.angle_alpha   90.00
_cell.angle_beta   90.00
_cell.angle_gamma   90.00
#
_symmetry.space_group_name_H-M   'P 1'
#
loop_
_entity.id
_entity.type
_entity.pdbx_description
1 polymer ?
#
loop_
_entity_poly.entity_id
_entity_poly.type
_entity_poly.pdbx_seq_one_letter_code
_entity_poly.pdbx_strand_id
1 'polypeptide(L)'
;MAALTSPSWTRRLLIGFGAGVVTVLTFFQLGWLILYWLGAVSDPPPDMTPTRPFGVPTIFSGAFFGGLWGVLFAFLEPLFPRGIGYWIVSLLFGAILLDFGLWFVVAPLKGFSLGFGFEPRDVAIAIFLQSIWGIGMGILYRFFVPSSPRG
;
A
#
# COMPACT_ATOMS: atom_id res chain seq x y z
N MET A 1 29.22 1.25 22.34
CA MET A 1 28.07 1.88 21.66
C MET A 1 28.32 1.82 20.16
N ALA A 2 27.68 0.89 19.45
CA ALA A 2 27.79 0.83 18.00
C ALA A 2 27.00 2.01 17.41
N ALA A 3 27.68 2.90 16.68
CA ALA A 3 26.99 3.88 15.86
C ALA A 3 26.17 3.11 14.82
N LEU A 4 24.85 3.07 14.98
CA LEU A 4 23.94 2.54 13.98
C LEU A 4 24.07 3.43 12.75
N THR A 5 24.95 3.07 11.82
CA THR A 5 25.04 3.71 10.51
C THR A 5 23.64 3.69 9.90
N SER A 6 23.14 4.86 9.51
CA SER A 6 21.85 4.94 8.82
C SER A 6 21.88 3.98 7.62
N PRO A 7 20.81 3.21 7.38
CA PRO A 7 20.77 2.29 6.25
C PRO A 7 21.06 3.08 4.96
N SER A 8 21.89 2.52 4.07
CA SER A 8 22.10 3.11 2.74
C SER A 8 20.76 3.28 2.03
N TRP A 9 20.65 4.27 1.14
CA TRP A 9 19.41 4.50 0.37
C TRP A 9 18.94 3.24 -0.35
N THR A 10 19.84 2.48 -0.96
CA THR A 10 19.53 1.18 -1.56
C THR A 10 18.86 0.24 -0.57
N ARG A 11 19.39 0.09 0.65
CA ARG A 11 18.79 -0.76 1.68
C ARG A 11 17.40 -0.27 2.07
N ARG A 12 17.19 1.04 2.22
CA ARG A 12 15.87 1.61 2.55
C ARG A 12 14.85 1.33 1.47
N LEU A 13 15.20 1.51 0.19
CA LEU A 13 14.30 1.26 -0.92
C LEU A 13 13.98 -0.24 -1.06
N LEU A 14 14.96 -1.13 -0.86
CA LEU A 14 14.73 -2.58 -0.85
C LEU A 14 13.81 -3.01 0.31
N ILE A 15 14.01 -2.45 1.50
CA ILE A 15 13.09 -2.67 2.62
C ILE A 15 11.70 -2.12 2.29
N GLY A 16 11.62 -0.95 1.66
CA GLY A 16 10.37 -0.35 1.18
C GLY A 16 9.62 -1.26 0.24
N PHE A 17 10.31 -1.81 -0.76
CA PHE A 17 9.75 -2.78 -1.69
C PHE A 17 9.23 -4.03 -0.98
N GLY A 18 10.06 -4.65 -0.13
CA GLY A 18 9.68 -5.84 0.61
C GLY A 18 8.50 -5.60 1.55
N ALA A 19 8.48 -4.47 2.28
CA ALA A 19 7.38 -4.09 3.15
C ALA A 19 6.08 -3.88 2.34
N GLY A 20 6.15 -3.21 1.19
CA GLY A 20 4.99 -3.02 0.30
C GLY A 20 4.42 -4.35 -0.21
N VAL A 21 5.28 -5.28 -0.64
CA VAL A 21 4.89 -6.65 -1.04
C VAL A 21 4.16 -7.36 0.10
N VAL A 22 4.79 -7.42 1.28
CA VAL A 22 4.23 -8.12 2.45
C VAL A 22 2.91 -7.46 2.90
N THR A 23 2.80 -6.13 2.80
CA THR A 23 1.56 -5.41 3.12
C THR A 23 0.39 -5.85 2.24
N VAL A 24 0.61 -6.03 0.93
CA VAL A 24 -0.43 -6.52 0.03
C VAL A 24 -0.84 -7.95 0.38
N LEU A 25 0.12 -8.81 0.72
CA LEU A 25 -0.14 -10.23 1.01
C LEU A 25 -0.78 -10.46 2.39
N THR A 26 -0.73 -9.48 3.29
CA THR A 26 -1.23 -9.60 4.66
C THR A 26 -2.32 -8.58 4.97
N PHE A 27 -1.97 -7.32 5.20
CA PHE A 27 -2.89 -6.26 5.61
C PHE A 27 -3.99 -6.03 4.58
N PHE A 28 -3.64 -5.91 3.28
CA PHE A 28 -4.64 -5.69 2.25
C PHE A 28 -5.60 -6.88 2.12
N GLN A 29 -5.09 -8.13 2.16
CA GLN A 29 -5.95 -9.31 2.17
C GLN A 29 -6.84 -9.37 3.41
N LEU A 30 -6.33 -8.96 4.58
CA LEU A 30 -7.12 -8.90 5.81
C LEU A 30 -8.23 -7.85 5.69
N GLY A 31 -7.94 -6.66 5.15
CA GLY A 31 -8.94 -5.63 4.87
C GLY A 31 -10.02 -6.13 3.93
N TRP A 32 -9.63 -6.80 2.85
CA TRP A 32 -10.57 -7.42 1.91
C TRP A 32 -11.42 -8.50 2.58
N LEU A 33 -10.81 -9.34 3.42
CA LEU A 33 -11.49 -10.40 4.14
C LEU A 33 -12.55 -9.82 5.09
N ILE A 34 -12.23 -8.73 5.79
CA ILE A 34 -13.19 -8.01 6.64
C ILE A 34 -14.39 -7.53 5.80
N LEU A 35 -14.14 -6.90 4.65
CA LEU A 35 -15.22 -6.43 3.77
C LEU A 35 -16.08 -7.59 3.25
N TYR A 36 -15.47 -8.74 2.94
CA TYR A 36 -16.18 -9.94 2.51
C TYR A 36 -17.13 -10.45 3.61
N TRP A 37 -16.64 -10.58 4.84
CA TRP A 37 -17.46 -11.00 5.98
C TRP A 37 -18.59 -10.02 6.32
N LEU A 38 -18.40 -8.73 6.04
CA LEU A 38 -19.45 -7.71 6.18
C LEU A 38 -20.44 -7.66 5.00
N GLY A 39 -20.25 -8.47 3.97
CA GLY A 39 -21.07 -8.44 2.75
C GLY A 39 -20.82 -7.21 1.86
N ALA A 40 -19.75 -6.47 2.11
CA ALA A 40 -19.36 -5.29 1.34
C ALA A 40 -18.58 -5.65 0.06
N VAL A 41 -18.15 -6.89 -0.12
CA VAL A 41 -17.66 -7.43 -1.40
C VAL A 41 -18.17 -8.86 -1.57
N SER A 42 -18.41 -9.28 -2.82
CA SER A 42 -18.92 -10.62 -3.13
C SER A 42 -17.84 -11.69 -3.19
N ASP A 43 -16.63 -11.31 -3.60
CA ASP A 43 -15.55 -12.26 -3.87
C ASP A 43 -14.57 -12.33 -2.68
N PRO A 44 -14.25 -13.54 -2.19
CA PRO A 44 -13.30 -13.70 -1.09
C PRO A 44 -11.86 -13.46 -1.57
N PRO A 45 -10.97 -12.98 -0.68
CA PRO A 45 -9.54 -12.95 -0.98
C PRO A 45 -8.91 -14.35 -0.80
N PRO A 46 -7.81 -14.67 -1.52
CA PRO A 46 -7.12 -13.82 -2.48
C PRO A 46 -7.70 -13.90 -3.90
N ASP A 47 -7.68 -12.79 -4.64
CA ASP A 47 -8.00 -12.79 -6.08
C ASP A 47 -6.84 -13.43 -6.89
N MET A 48 -7.13 -14.58 -7.49
CA MET A 48 -6.23 -15.35 -8.34
C MET A 48 -6.55 -15.19 -9.83
N THR A 49 -7.46 -14.29 -10.20
CA THR A 49 -7.81 -14.02 -11.59
C THR A 49 -6.57 -13.62 -12.37
N PRO A 50 -6.34 -14.20 -13.56
CA PRO A 50 -5.21 -13.81 -14.39
C PRO A 50 -5.34 -12.37 -14.89
N THR A 51 -4.31 -11.55 -14.67
CA THR A 51 -4.23 -10.21 -15.23
C THR A 51 -3.93 -10.24 -16.74
N ARG A 52 -4.30 -9.18 -17.46
CA ARG A 52 -3.88 -8.97 -18.86
C ARG A 52 -2.73 -7.96 -18.92
N PRO A 53 -1.79 -8.08 -19.88
CA PRO A 53 -1.70 -9.12 -20.91
C PRO A 53 -0.92 -10.38 -20.49
N PHE A 54 -0.22 -10.35 -19.34
CA PHE A 54 0.79 -11.36 -18.99
C PHE A 54 0.27 -12.61 -18.27
N GLY A 55 -1.02 -12.65 -17.88
CA GLY A 55 -1.63 -13.82 -17.24
C GLY A 55 -1.21 -14.05 -15.77
N VAL A 56 -0.49 -13.11 -15.16
CA VAL A 56 -0.04 -13.22 -13.76
C VAL A 56 -1.26 -13.07 -12.82
N PRO A 57 -1.43 -13.93 -11.80
CA PRO A 57 -2.53 -13.77 -10.84
C PRO A 57 -2.57 -12.38 -10.18
N THR A 58 -3.77 -11.83 -10.00
CA THR A 58 -3.99 -10.47 -9.47
C THR A 58 -3.25 -10.24 -8.16
N ILE A 59 -3.25 -11.19 -7.22
CA ILE A 59 -2.52 -11.05 -5.95
C ILE A 59 -1.02 -10.80 -6.14
N PHE A 60 -0.37 -11.50 -7.06
CA PHE A 60 1.08 -11.35 -7.29
C PHE A 60 1.39 -10.07 -8.06
N SER A 61 0.57 -9.72 -9.05
CA SER A 61 0.67 -8.43 -9.73
C SER A 61 0.48 -7.28 -8.73
N GLY A 62 -0.53 -7.38 -7.88
CA GLY A 62 -0.84 -6.40 -6.83
C GLY A 62 0.31 -6.29 -5.84
N ALA A 63 0.90 -7.41 -5.41
CA ALA A 63 2.03 -7.40 -4.49
C ALA A 63 3.26 -6.71 -5.10
N PHE A 64 3.55 -6.96 -6.38
CA PHE A 64 4.64 -6.29 -7.09
C PHE A 64 4.44 -4.77 -7.15
N PHE A 65 3.26 -4.30 -7.57
CA PHE A 65 2.95 -2.86 -7.59
C PHE A 65 2.90 -2.26 -6.18
N GLY A 66 2.42 -3.01 -5.19
CA GLY A 66 2.51 -2.64 -3.77
C GLY A 66 3.95 -2.44 -3.33
N GLY A 67 4.88 -3.28 -3.80
CA GLY A 67 6.31 -3.07 -3.62
C GLY A 67 6.80 -1.76 -4.24
N LEU A 68 6.39 -1.42 -5.46
CA LEU A 68 6.76 -0.15 -6.10
C LEU A 68 6.24 1.07 -5.33
N TRP A 69 5.00 1.01 -4.83
CA TRP A 69 4.48 2.04 -3.91
C TRP A 69 5.24 2.08 -2.59
N GLY A 70 5.70 0.93 -2.09
CA GLY A 70 6.55 0.83 -0.91
C GLY A 70 7.94 1.46 -1.11
N VAL A 71 8.51 1.39 -2.32
CA VAL A 71 9.73 2.13 -2.70
C VAL A 71 9.49 3.62 -2.62
N LEU A 72 8.38 4.10 -3.19
CA LEU A 72 8.02 5.53 -3.14
C LEU A 72 7.77 5.99 -1.70
N PHE A 73 7.07 5.19 -0.89
CA PHE A 73 6.88 5.44 0.53
C PHE A 73 8.24 5.58 1.24
N ALA A 74 9.16 4.63 1.06
CA ALA A 74 10.48 4.66 1.69
C ALA A 74 11.32 5.87 1.25
N PHE A 75 11.15 6.30 -0.01
CA PHE A 75 11.79 7.49 -0.54
C PHE A 75 11.26 8.78 0.12
N LEU A 76 9.94 8.89 0.33
CA LEU A 76 9.30 10.06 0.92
C LEU A 76 9.28 10.06 2.46
N GLU A 77 9.46 8.91 3.11
CA GLU A 77 9.40 8.77 4.58
C GLU A 77 10.29 9.75 5.35
N PRO A 78 11.49 10.16 4.90
CA PRO A 78 12.27 11.22 5.56
C PRO A 78 11.54 12.55 5.75
N LEU A 79 10.53 12.82 4.92
CA LEU A 79 9.72 14.02 4.98
C LEU A 79 8.56 13.89 5.98
N PHE A 80 8.31 12.69 6.51
CA PHE A 80 7.16 12.43 7.37
C PHE A 80 7.42 13.03 8.76
N PRO A 81 6.39 13.63 9.39
CA PRO A 81 6.48 14.04 10.78
C PRO A 81 6.74 12.84 11.69
N ARG A 82 7.29 13.07 12.89
CA ARG A 82 7.49 12.03 13.89
C ARG A 82 6.24 11.80 14.74
N GLY A 83 6.27 10.75 15.58
CA GLY A 83 5.20 10.44 16.52
C GLY A 83 3.90 10.07 15.81
N ILE A 84 2.79 10.67 16.21
CA ILE A 84 1.46 10.42 15.62
C ILE A 84 1.38 10.87 14.15
N GLY A 85 2.11 11.92 13.77
CA GLY A 85 2.08 12.46 12.41
C GLY A 85 2.62 11.47 11.38
N TYR A 86 3.57 10.60 11.74
CA TYR A 86 4.05 9.52 10.88
C TYR A 86 2.89 8.59 10.47
N TRP A 87 2.06 8.21 11.44
CA TRP A 87 0.95 7.29 11.23
C TRP A 87 -0.16 7.94 10.41
N ILE A 88 -0.45 9.21 10.67
CA ILE A 88 -1.40 10.00 9.86
C ILE A 88 -0.93 10.04 8.41
N VAL A 89 0.33 10.42 8.16
CA VAL A 89 0.86 10.47 6.80
C VAL A 89 0.91 9.08 6.16
N SER A 90 1.22 8.02 6.91
CA SER A 90 1.20 6.65 6.38
C SER A 90 -0.19 6.22 5.94
N LEU A 91 -1.22 6.51 6.75
CA LEU A 91 -2.62 6.27 6.42
C LEU A 91 -3.02 7.07 5.17
N LEU A 92 -2.73 8.38 5.14
CA LEU A 92 -3.08 9.26 4.02
C LEU A 92 -2.34 8.92 2.74
N PHE A 93 -1.10 8.43 2.83
CA PHE A 93 -0.35 7.95 1.68
C PHE A 93 -1.14 6.82 0.98
N GLY A 94 -1.66 5.88 1.75
CA GLY A 94 -2.59 4.87 1.24
C GLY A 94 -3.87 5.50 0.69
N ALA A 95 -4.66 6.12 1.57
CA ALA A 95 -5.99 6.64 1.30
C ALA A 95 -6.10 7.67 0.15
N ILE A 96 -5.00 8.34 -0.20
CA ILE A 96 -4.99 9.38 -1.22
C ILE A 96 -4.09 8.99 -2.39
N LEU A 97 -2.81 8.71 -2.14
CA LEU A 97 -1.84 8.58 -3.23
C LEU A 97 -2.08 7.30 -4.04
N LEU A 98 -2.37 6.18 -3.36
CA LEU A 98 -2.68 4.93 -4.04
C LEU A 98 -4.03 5.01 -4.76
N ASP A 99 -5.05 5.63 -4.17
CA ASP A 99 -6.34 5.82 -4.83
C ASP A 99 -6.26 6.76 -6.04
N PHE A 100 -5.42 7.80 -5.95
CA PHE A 100 -5.15 8.66 -7.10
C PHE A 100 -4.53 7.86 -8.26
N GLY A 101 -3.54 7.01 -7.96
CA GLY A 101 -2.97 6.10 -8.95
C GLY A 101 -4.00 5.11 -9.51
N LEU A 102 -4.85 4.55 -8.65
CA LEU A 102 -5.90 3.62 -9.04
C LEU A 102 -6.92 4.27 -9.99
N TRP A 103 -7.46 5.42 -9.62
CA TRP A 103 -8.58 6.05 -10.32
C TRP A 103 -8.18 6.82 -11.57
N PHE A 104 -7.00 7.45 -11.56
CA PHE A 104 -6.56 8.33 -12.67
C PHE A 104 -5.51 7.70 -13.58
N VAL A 105 -4.89 6.59 -13.16
CA VAL A 105 -3.90 5.89 -13.99
C VAL A 105 -4.39 4.49 -14.32
N VAL A 106 -4.64 3.64 -13.31
CA VAL A 106 -4.95 2.23 -13.52
C VAL A 106 -6.31 2.03 -14.21
N ALA A 107 -7.35 2.72 -13.77
CA ALA A 107 -8.69 2.58 -14.35
C ALA A 107 -8.72 2.96 -15.85
N PRO A 108 -8.22 4.13 -16.29
CA PRO A 108 -8.13 4.47 -17.71
C PRO A 108 -7.27 3.49 -18.53
N LEU A 109 -6.11 3.06 -18.00
CA LEU A 109 -5.25 2.10 -18.68
C LEU A 109 -5.92 0.73 -18.92
N LYS A 110 -6.90 0.38 -18.09
CA LYS A 110 -7.71 -0.83 -18.23
C LYS A 110 -9.00 -0.61 -19.04
N GLY A 111 -9.23 0.60 -19.56
CA GLY A 111 -10.43 0.94 -20.34
C GLY A 111 -11.68 1.20 -19.49
N PHE A 112 -11.53 1.39 -18.18
CA PHE A 112 -12.61 1.80 -17.30
C PHE A 112 -12.76 3.33 -17.26
N SER A 113 -13.92 3.80 -16.80
CA SER A 113 -14.12 5.21 -16.48
C SER A 113 -13.20 5.68 -15.35
N LEU A 114 -12.94 6.99 -15.28
CA LEU A 114 -12.22 7.58 -14.16
C LEU A 114 -12.89 7.19 -12.83
N GLY A 115 -12.08 6.72 -11.89
CA GLY A 115 -12.55 6.25 -10.58
C GLY A 115 -13.56 5.12 -10.63
N PHE A 116 -13.63 4.36 -11.73
CA PHE A 116 -14.68 3.37 -11.99
C PHE A 116 -16.10 3.96 -11.93
N GLY A 117 -16.24 5.27 -12.14
CA GLY A 117 -17.51 6.00 -12.03
C GLY A 117 -17.75 6.67 -10.69
N PHE A 118 -16.81 6.57 -9.74
CA PHE A 118 -16.90 7.18 -8.40
C PHE A 118 -18.19 6.82 -7.65
N GLU A 119 -18.63 5.58 -7.80
CA GLU A 119 -19.76 5.07 -7.02
C GLU A 119 -19.39 5.14 -5.52
N PRO A 120 -20.24 5.74 -4.66
CA PRO A 120 -19.84 6.09 -3.28
C PRO A 120 -19.37 4.91 -2.44
N ARG A 121 -19.96 3.73 -2.63
CA ARG A 121 -19.61 2.52 -1.90
C ARG A 121 -18.26 1.99 -2.36
N ASP A 122 -18.00 1.94 -3.66
CA ASP A 122 -16.72 1.50 -4.22
C ASP A 122 -15.58 2.46 -3.85
N VAL A 123 -15.86 3.77 -3.81
CA VAL A 123 -14.92 4.78 -3.30
C VAL A 123 -14.60 4.53 -1.82
N ALA A 124 -15.61 4.27 -0.99
CA ALA A 124 -15.40 3.99 0.43
C ALA A 124 -14.59 2.69 0.65
N ILE A 125 -14.86 1.65 -0.14
CA ILE A 125 -14.11 0.38 -0.13
C ILE A 125 -12.65 0.61 -0.52
N ALA A 126 -12.41 1.36 -1.60
CA ALA A 126 -11.05 1.66 -2.07
C ALA A 126 -10.27 2.41 -0.99
N ILE A 127 -10.82 3.53 -0.48
CA ILE A 127 -10.19 4.32 0.60
C ILE A 127 -9.87 3.46 1.82
N PHE A 128 -10.79 2.59 2.23
CA PHE A 128 -10.58 1.69 3.37
C PHE A 128 -9.40 0.72 3.12
N LEU A 129 -9.42 0.03 1.98
CA LEU A 129 -8.37 -0.94 1.62
C LEU A 129 -7.00 -0.27 1.49
N GLN A 130 -6.94 0.89 0.84
CA GLN A 130 -5.68 1.62 0.70
C GLN A 130 -5.20 2.20 2.03
N SER A 131 -6.10 2.64 2.91
CA SER A 131 -5.76 3.09 4.27
C SER A 131 -5.13 1.96 5.09
N ILE A 132 -5.72 0.76 5.02
CA ILE A 132 -5.18 -0.44 5.66
C ILE A 132 -3.78 -0.77 5.12
N TRP A 133 -3.60 -0.67 3.81
CA TRP A 133 -2.27 -0.81 3.22
C TRP A 133 -1.30 0.25 3.76
N GLY A 134 -1.70 1.52 3.82
CA GLY A 134 -0.86 2.61 4.32
C GLY A 134 -0.39 2.38 5.77
N ILE A 135 -1.29 1.94 6.65
CA ILE A 135 -0.96 1.57 8.03
C ILE A 135 0.00 0.38 8.06
N GLY A 136 -0.32 -0.71 7.35
CA GLY A 136 0.52 -1.91 7.31
C GLY A 136 1.92 -1.65 6.78
N MET A 137 2.03 -0.82 5.74
CA MET A 137 3.29 -0.34 5.20
C MET A 137 4.08 0.45 6.24
N GLY A 138 3.43 1.38 6.94
CA GLY A 138 4.02 2.17 8.01
C GLY A 138 4.57 1.31 9.15
N ILE A 139 3.84 0.25 9.54
CA ILE A 139 4.25 -0.72 10.58
C ILE A 139 5.48 -1.49 10.12
N LEU A 140 5.40 -2.16 8.96
CA LEU A 140 6.45 -3.03 8.46
C LEU A 140 7.73 -2.25 8.15
N TYR A 141 7.62 -1.10 7.50
CA TYR A 141 8.79 -0.28 7.17
C TYR A 141 9.52 0.19 8.42
N ARG A 142 8.79 0.70 9.43
CA ARG A 142 9.39 1.20 10.68
C ARG A 142 10.00 0.10 11.55
N PHE A 143 9.48 -1.13 11.45
CA PHE A 143 10.07 -2.29 12.11
C PHE A 143 11.50 -2.56 11.60
N PHE A 144 11.75 -2.43 10.30
CA PHE A 144 13.07 -2.67 9.69
C PHE A 144 13.94 -1.41 9.55
N VAL A 145 13.34 -0.22 9.55
CA VAL A 145 13.99 1.09 9.54
C VAL A 145 13.52 1.89 10.75
N PRO A 146 14.08 1.62 11.95
CA PRO A 146 13.73 2.38 13.15
C PRO A 146 14.06 3.85 12.96
N SER A 147 13.16 4.72 13.40
CA SER A 147 13.40 6.17 13.42
C SER A 147 14.60 6.44 14.33
N SER A 148 15.67 7.07 13.82
CA SER A 148 16.77 7.50 14.68
C SER A 148 16.25 8.54 15.69
N PRO A 149 16.58 8.43 16.99
CA PRO A 149 16.42 9.54 17.92
C PRO A 149 17.27 10.68 17.37
N ARG A 150 16.66 11.82 17.01
CA ARG A 150 17.41 13.07 16.96
C ARG A 150 17.04 13.81 18.24
N GLY A 151 18.08 14.20 18.97
CA GLY A 151 17.97 14.92 20.24
C GLY A 151 17.19 16.21 20.15
#